data_AF-A0A2V5QRT5-F1
#
_entry.id   AF-A0A2V5QRT5-F1
#
_cell.length_a   1.000
_cell.length_b   1.000
_cell.length_c   1.000
_cell.angle_alpha   90.00
_cell.angle_beta   90.00
_cell.angle_gamma   90.00
#
_symmetry.space_group_name_H-M   'P 1'
#
loop_
_entity.id
_entity.type
_entity.pdbx_description
1 polymer ?
#
loop_
_entity_poly.entity_id
_entity_poly.type
_entity_poly.pdbx_seq_one_letter_code
_entity_poly.pdbx_strand_id
1 'polypeptide(L)'
;QDMVNQFSFWPRYDEFVELKPGAPRPEDEVYTEENGINPFVGRDALFIREGEKEHVPHNIRAAFHSTEPVGTIEVRRYGKTLRIWHVFLCRTYRPLPL
;
A
#
# COMPACT_ATOMS: atom_id res chain seq x y z
N GLN A 1 17.62 10.90 -12.22
CA GLN A 1 16.20 10.55 -12.15
C GLN A 1 15.52 11.71 -11.46
N ASP A 2 14.73 12.49 -12.19
CA ASP A 2 14.07 13.68 -11.64
C ASP A 2 12.82 13.28 -10.86
N MET A 3 12.59 13.91 -9.71
CA MET A 3 11.38 13.72 -8.90
C MET A 3 10.23 14.49 -9.55
N VAL A 4 9.44 13.81 -10.40
CA VAL A 4 8.28 14.40 -11.08
C VAL A 4 7.03 14.35 -10.19
N ASN A 5 6.90 13.32 -9.35
CA ASN A 5 5.78 13.12 -8.43
C ASN A 5 6.14 12.16 -7.28
N GLN A 6 5.18 11.95 -6.36
CA GLN A 6 5.31 11.02 -5.23
C GLN A 6 5.46 9.53 -5.63
N PHE A 7 5.23 9.18 -6.89
CA PHE A 7 5.38 7.83 -7.45
C PHE A 7 6.67 7.66 -8.26
N SER A 8 7.55 8.68 -8.28
CA SER A 8 8.79 8.65 -9.07
C SER A 8 9.81 7.63 -8.57
N PHE A 9 9.64 7.12 -7.34
CA PHE A 9 10.47 6.05 -6.76
C PHE A 9 9.74 4.72 -6.60
N TRP A 10 8.40 4.74 -6.59
CA TRP A 10 7.55 3.57 -6.41
C TRP A 10 6.29 3.71 -7.25
N PRO A 11 5.94 2.72 -8.10
CA PRO A 11 4.74 2.77 -8.92
C PRO A 11 3.49 2.82 -8.03
N ARG A 12 2.34 3.15 -8.62
CA ARG A 12 1.07 3.10 -7.89
C ARG A 12 0.67 1.66 -7.59
N TYR A 13 -0.14 1.48 -6.55
CA TYR A 13 -0.65 0.16 -6.18
C TYR A 13 -1.54 -0.49 -7.24
N ASP A 14 -2.14 0.28 -8.13
CA ASP A 14 -2.98 -0.19 -9.23
C ASP A 14 -2.24 -0.16 -10.59
N GLU A 15 -0.95 0.16 -10.59
CA GLU A 15 -0.13 0.22 -11.80
C GLU A 15 0.54 -1.13 -12.05
N PHE A 16 0.35 -1.64 -13.26
CA PHE A 16 1.05 -2.80 -13.78
C PHE A 16 2.28 -2.31 -14.55
N VAL A 17 3.47 -2.71 -14.12
CA VAL A 17 4.74 -2.29 -14.71
C VAL A 17 5.23 -3.37 -15.67
N GLU A 18 5.59 -3.00 -16.90
CA GLU A 18 6.15 -3.94 -17.87
C GLU A 18 7.35 -4.71 -17.30
N LEU A 19 7.33 -6.03 -17.48
CA LEU A 19 8.48 -6.90 -17.21
C LEU A 19 9.67 -6.46 -18.08
N LYS A 20 10.76 -6.03 -17.44
CA LYS A 20 12.03 -5.85 -18.13
C LYS A 20 12.48 -7.18 -18.75
N PRO A 21 13.01 -7.18 -19.99
CA PRO A 21 13.52 -8.39 -20.62
C PRO A 21 14.58 -9.07 -19.72
N GLY A 22 14.33 -10.32 -19.32
CA GLY A 22 15.26 -11.12 -18.50
C GLY A 22 15.02 -11.12 -16.99
N ALA A 23 14.01 -10.43 -16.47
CA ALA A 23 13.65 -10.54 -15.06
C ALA A 23 12.92 -11.88 -14.78
N PRO A 24 13.24 -12.58 -13.67
CA PRO A 24 12.53 -13.80 -13.29
C PRO A 24 11.05 -13.48 -13.06
N ARG A 25 10.17 -14.22 -13.75
CA ARG A 25 8.73 -14.12 -13.53
C ARG A 25 8.42 -14.78 -12.18
N PRO A 26 7.65 -14.12 -11.29
CA PRO A 26 7.14 -14.79 -10.09
C PRO A 26 6.30 -16.01 -10.53
N GLU A 27 6.55 -17.16 -9.91
CA GLU A 27 5.98 -18.46 -10.32
C GLU A 27 4.46 -18.56 -10.15
N ASP A 28 3.84 -17.60 -9.43
CA ASP A 28 2.46 -17.68 -8.93
C ASP A 28 1.43 -16.81 -9.67
N GLU A 29 1.77 -16.08 -10.75
CA GLU A 29 0.81 -15.14 -11.36
C GLU A 29 0.17 -15.60 -12.68
N VAL A 30 -1.16 -15.74 -12.58
CA VAL A 30 -2.14 -16.01 -13.63
C VAL A 30 -2.16 -14.84 -14.63
N TYR A 31 -2.03 -15.19 -15.92
CA TYR A 31 -2.21 -14.35 -17.10
C TYR A 31 -3.11 -13.11 -16.89
N THR A 32 -2.55 -11.92 -17.04
CA THR A 32 -3.28 -10.67 -17.29
C THR A 32 -2.96 -10.16 -18.71
N GLU A 33 -3.97 -9.67 -19.42
CA GLU A 33 -3.92 -9.31 -20.86
C GLU A 33 -2.93 -8.17 -21.20
N GLU A 34 -2.40 -7.47 -20.21
CA GLU A 34 -1.25 -6.58 -20.34
C GLU A 34 -0.05 -7.23 -19.64
N ASN A 35 1.10 -7.34 -20.33
CA ASN A 35 2.34 -7.96 -19.84
C ASN A 35 3.00 -7.25 -18.63
N GLY A 36 2.24 -6.47 -17.87
CA GLY A 36 2.71 -5.79 -16.67
C GLY A 36 2.57 -6.66 -15.42
N ILE A 37 3.52 -6.51 -14.50
CA ILE A 37 3.46 -7.06 -13.14
C ILE A 37 3.10 -5.95 -12.18
N ASN A 38 2.22 -6.24 -11.22
CA ASN A 38 2.06 -5.38 -10.07
C ASN A 38 3.09 -5.76 -8.98
N PRO A 39 4.10 -4.92 -8.72
CA PRO A 39 5.21 -5.30 -7.83
C PRO A 39 4.80 -5.43 -6.36
N PHE A 40 3.58 -5.01 -6.00
CA PHE A 40 3.09 -5.02 -4.63
C PHE A 40 2.26 -6.25 -4.30
N VAL A 41 1.86 -7.07 -5.28
CA VAL A 41 1.07 -8.29 -5.03
C VAL A 41 1.75 -9.16 -3.98
N GLY A 42 0.96 -9.63 -3.02
CA GLY A 42 1.44 -10.47 -1.92
C GLY A 42 2.20 -9.74 -0.82
N ARG A 43 2.58 -8.46 -0.99
CA ARG A 43 3.33 -7.70 0.02
C ARG A 43 2.43 -7.16 1.13
N ASP A 44 3.05 -6.92 2.27
CA ASP A 44 2.44 -6.21 3.40
C ASP A 44 2.69 -4.70 3.30
N ALA A 45 1.82 -3.92 3.95
CA ALA A 45 1.93 -2.46 4.00
C ALA A 45 1.46 -1.89 5.36
N LEU A 46 1.92 -0.68 5.68
CA LEU A 46 1.38 0.10 6.79
C LEU A 46 0.44 1.17 6.25
N PHE A 47 -0.78 1.19 6.77
CA PHE A 47 -1.73 2.27 6.53
C PHE A 47 -1.74 3.21 7.74
N ILE A 48 -1.38 4.47 7.50
CA ILE A 48 -1.29 5.51 8.54
C ILE A 48 -2.31 6.58 8.21
N ARG A 49 -3.17 6.90 9.18
CA ARG A 49 -4.20 7.94 9.03
C ARG A 49 -4.26 8.87 10.21
N GLU A 50 -4.67 10.10 9.97
CA GLU A 50 -4.98 11.07 11.01
C GLU A 50 -6.45 11.00 11.47
N GLY A 51 -6.67 11.28 12.75
CA GLY A 51 -8.00 11.48 13.36
C GLY A 51 -8.61 10.23 13.98
N GLU A 52 -9.76 10.41 14.64
CA GLU A 52 -10.39 9.44 15.57
C GLU A 52 -11.16 8.29 14.91
N LYS A 53 -11.23 8.24 13.56
CA LYS A 53 -11.95 7.15 12.90
C LYS A 53 -11.13 5.87 12.96
N GLU A 54 -11.52 4.98 13.85
CA GLU A 54 -10.91 3.65 14.04
C GLU A 54 -10.98 2.75 12.80
N HIS A 55 -11.91 3.01 11.88
CA HIS A 55 -12.15 2.10 10.76
C HIS A 55 -11.28 2.44 9.54
N VAL A 56 -10.52 1.45 9.09
CA VAL A 56 -9.77 1.46 7.82
C VAL A 56 -10.75 1.64 6.64
N PRO A 57 -10.49 2.50 5.64
CA PRO A 57 -11.37 2.66 4.47
C PRO A 57 -11.68 1.34 3.74
N HIS A 58 -12.88 1.22 3.16
CA HIS A 58 -13.35 -0.03 2.54
C HIS A 58 -12.41 -0.55 1.44
N ASN A 59 -11.91 0.33 0.58
CA ASN A 59 -10.96 -0.02 -0.48
C ASN A 59 -9.67 -0.65 0.07
N ILE A 60 -9.14 -0.11 1.17
CA ILE A 60 -7.95 -0.68 1.83
C ILE A 60 -8.29 -2.04 2.47
N ARG A 61 -9.47 -2.19 3.08
CA ARG A 61 -9.89 -3.50 3.63
C ARG A 61 -10.11 -4.55 2.55
N ALA A 62 -10.57 -4.15 1.37
CA ALA A 62 -10.84 -5.06 0.26
C ALA A 62 -9.57 -5.45 -0.51
N ALA A 63 -8.60 -4.53 -0.61
CA ALA A 63 -7.35 -4.75 -1.35
C ALA A 63 -6.27 -5.51 -0.57
N PHE A 64 -6.55 -5.92 0.68
CA PHE A 64 -5.62 -6.68 1.52
C PHE A 64 -6.36 -7.86 2.14
N HIS A 65 -5.64 -8.95 2.39
CA HIS A 65 -6.24 -10.13 3.03
C HIS A 65 -6.72 -9.85 4.46
N SER A 66 -5.96 -9.05 5.21
CA SER A 66 -6.35 -8.60 6.55
C SER A 66 -5.87 -7.18 6.81
N THR A 67 -6.60 -6.45 7.64
CA THR A 67 -6.21 -5.13 8.14
C THR A 67 -6.43 -5.07 9.64
N GLU A 68 -5.38 -4.85 10.41
CA GLU A 68 -5.45 -4.84 11.89
C GLU A 68 -4.81 -3.58 12.47
N PRO A 69 -5.38 -2.97 13.53
CA PRO A 69 -4.74 -1.86 14.22
C PRO A 69 -3.49 -2.35 14.94
N VAL A 70 -2.37 -1.65 14.77
CA VAL A 70 -1.09 -2.02 15.42
C VAL A 70 -0.57 -0.95 16.38
N GLY A 71 -1.14 0.27 16.36
CA GLY A 71 -0.84 1.28 17.35
C GLY A 71 -1.24 2.69 16.94
N THR A 72 -0.81 3.64 17.76
CA THR A 72 -0.98 5.07 17.51
C THR A 72 0.36 5.80 17.62
N ILE A 73 0.53 6.84 16.81
CA ILE A 73 1.66 7.76 16.87
C ILE A 73 1.11 9.10 17.34
N GLU A 74 1.57 9.56 18.50
CA GLU A 74 1.19 10.86 19.05
C GLU A 74 2.29 11.89 18.75
N VAL A 75 1.92 12.98 18.07
CA VAL A 75 2.81 14.09 17.78
C VAL A 75 2.56 15.19 18.81
N ARG A 76 3.55 15.49 19.65
CA ARG A 76 3.47 16.53 20.69
C ARG A 76 4.40 17.71 20.39
N ARG A 77 3.98 18.91 20.78
CA ARG A 77 4.81 20.12 20.78
C ARG A 77 4.55 20.92 22.05
N TYR A 78 5.61 21.21 22.80
CA TYR A 78 5.52 21.92 24.09
C TYR A 78 4.50 21.30 25.06
N GLY A 79 4.48 19.97 25.14
CA GLY A 79 3.55 19.22 25.99
C GLY A 79 2.10 19.15 25.48
N LYS A 80 1.77 19.84 24.38
CA LYS A 80 0.43 19.79 23.76
C LYS A 80 0.42 18.78 22.60
N THR A 81 -0.60 17.93 22.55
CA THR A 81 -0.85 17.04 21.41
C THR A 81 -1.24 17.87 20.20
N LEU A 82 -0.48 17.72 19.10
CA LEU A 82 -0.78 18.34 17.82
C LEU A 82 -1.64 17.44 16.95
N ARG A 83 -1.29 16.14 16.88
CA ARG A 83 -1.94 15.14 16.03
C ARG A 83 -1.84 13.76 16.67
N ILE A 84 -2.82 12.92 16.36
CA ILE A 84 -2.79 11.48 16.63
C ILE A 84 -2.95 10.78 15.29
N TRP A 85 -2.03 9.88 14.99
CA TRP A 85 -2.12 8.99 13.84
C TRP A 85 -2.41 7.57 14.29
N HIS A 86 -3.34 6.91 13.63
CA HIS A 86 -3.60 5.48 13.81
C HIS A 86 -2.85 4.70 12.74
N VAL A 87 -2.18 3.62 13.16
CA VAL A 87 -1.38 2.76 12.30
C VAL A 87 -2.04 1.40 12.22
N PHE A 88 -2.19 0.90 10.99
CA PHE A 88 -2.76 -0.40 10.69
C PHE A 88 -1.77 -1.22 9.87
N LEU A 89 -1.66 -2.51 10.18
CA LEU A 89 -0.94 -3.47 9.36
C LEU A 89 -1.91 -4.09 8.35
N CYS A 90 -1.59 -3.90 7.07
CA CYS A 90 -2.32 -4.45 5.95
C CYS A 90 -1.51 -5.62 5.39
N ARG A 91 -2.03 -6.85 5.47
CA ARG A 91 -1.30 -8.04 5.02
C ARG A 91 -1.73 -8.49 3.64
N THR A 92 -0.76 -8.92 2.84
CA THR A 92 -0.95 -9.59 1.55
C THR A 92 -1.85 -8.78 0.61
N TYR A 93 -1.26 -7.78 -0.04
CA TYR A 93 -1.95 -6.98 -1.05
C TYR A 93 -2.48 -7.85 -2.19
N ARG A 94 -3.73 -7.59 -2.57
CA ARG A 94 -4.45 -8.23 -3.66
C ARG A 94 -5.14 -7.15 -4.47
N PRO A 95 -4.72 -6.91 -5.73
CA PRO A 95 -5.34 -5.89 -6.55
C PRO A 95 -6.82 -6.20 -6.73
N LEU A 96 -7.65 -5.17 -6.58
CA LEU A 96 -9.07 -5.30 -6.85
C LEU A 96 -9.28 -5.39 -8.37
N PRO A 97 -10.20 -6.24 -8.85
CA PRO A 97 -10.57 -6.24 -10.26
C PRO A 97 -11.13 -4.87 -10.63
N LEU A 98 -10.74 -4.38 -11.82
CA LEU A 98 -11.18 -3.11 -12.40
C LEU A 98 -12.66 -3.16 -12.81
#